data_AF-A0A2H9L2Q4-F1
#
_entry.id   AF-A0A2H9L2Q4-F1
#
_cell.length_a   1.000
_cell.length_b   1.000
_cell.length_c   1.000
_cell.angle_alpha   90.00
_cell.angle_beta   90.00
_cell.angle_gamma   90.00
#
_symmetry.space_group_name_H-M   'P 1'
#
loop_
_entity.id
_entity.type
_entity.pdbx_description
1 polymer ?
#
loop_
_entity_poly.entity_id
_entity_poly.type
_entity_poly.pdbx_seq_one_letter_code
_entity_poly.pdbx_strand_id
1 'polypeptide(L)'
;MVLSPEQTQTIFSSQMNELEAIRASFQGFAVQEQINELAFETIFLHNLQVGVIIVAFSLLYGAGAIFVLVWNASVIGAFLGGIAKADVLHTGDAVITNVGLGVLGILPHGIFELLAYSTAALAGGIISQAVIRKAYGKPEFGQILYDTLKLFAWAVVFLAIGALIESTGAKA
;
A
#
# COMPACT_ATOMS: atom_id res chain seq x y z
N MET A 1 15.62 -23.01 5.97
CA MET A 1 14.88 -23.27 7.23
C MET A 1 13.40 -23.26 6.89
N VAL A 2 12.67 -24.34 7.15
CA VAL A 2 11.20 -24.40 6.94
C VAL A 2 10.56 -24.18 8.30
N LEU A 3 9.71 -23.15 8.43
CA LEU A 3 9.02 -22.81 9.67
C LEU A 3 7.84 -23.76 9.90
N SER A 4 7.56 -24.11 11.16
CA SER A 4 6.32 -24.81 11.50
C SER A 4 5.10 -23.90 11.27
N PRO A 5 3.88 -24.45 11.13
CA PRO A 5 2.67 -23.64 11.00
C PRO A 5 2.48 -22.64 12.16
N GLU A 6 2.74 -23.06 13.39
CA GLU A 6 2.66 -22.20 14.59
C GLU A 6 3.72 -21.08 14.57
N GLN A 7 4.95 -21.41 14.16
CA GLN A 7 6.01 -20.41 14.00
C GLN A 7 5.66 -19.38 12.93
N THR A 8 5.05 -19.83 11.82
CA THR A 8 4.61 -18.94 10.74
C THR A 8 3.52 -17.98 11.23
N GLN A 9 2.50 -18.48 11.91
CA GLN A 9 1.42 -17.63 12.47
C GLN A 9 1.95 -16.63 13.49
N THR A 10 2.92 -17.04 14.32
CA THR A 10 3.49 -16.16 15.34
C THR A 10 4.33 -15.05 14.71
N ILE A 11 5.26 -15.40 13.81
CA ILE A 11 6.20 -14.47 13.19
C ILE A 11 5.50 -13.48 12.25
N PHE A 12 4.51 -13.94 11.47
CA PHE A 12 3.77 -13.12 10.51
C PHE A 12 2.45 -12.59 11.04
N SER A 13 2.19 -12.69 12.35
CA SER A 13 0.92 -12.27 12.97
C SER A 13 0.52 -10.84 12.62
N SER A 14 1.48 -9.91 12.57
CA SER A 14 1.19 -8.51 12.20
C SER A 14 0.76 -8.37 10.75
N GLN A 15 1.45 -9.03 9.82
CA GLN A 15 1.07 -9.03 8.40
C GLN A 15 -0.26 -9.75 8.18
N MET A 16 -0.52 -10.82 8.93
CA MET A 16 -1.78 -11.57 8.84
C MET A 16 -2.97 -10.77 9.38
N ASN A 17 -2.81 -10.09 10.51
CA ASN A 17 -3.84 -9.20 11.05
C ASN A 17 -4.13 -8.03 10.10
N GLU A 18 -3.08 -7.47 9.51
CA GLU A 18 -3.21 -6.43 8.49
C GLU A 18 -3.97 -6.97 7.28
N LEU A 19 -3.60 -8.16 6.77
CA LEU A 19 -4.29 -8.83 5.67
C LEU A 19 -5.77 -9.10 5.97
N GLU A 20 -6.13 -9.41 7.22
CA GLU A 20 -7.53 -9.55 7.63
C GLU A 20 -8.25 -8.20 7.63
N ALA A 21 -7.60 -7.13 8.09
CA ALA A 21 -8.15 -5.78 8.09
C ALA A 21 -8.39 -5.23 6.66
N ILE A 22 -7.53 -5.62 5.71
CA ILE A 22 -7.57 -5.18 4.31
C ILE A 22 -7.95 -6.30 3.35
N ARG A 23 -8.60 -7.36 3.82
CA ARG A 23 -8.97 -8.53 3.00
C ARG A 23 -9.96 -8.18 1.89
N ALA A 24 -10.72 -7.10 2.06
CA ALA A 24 -11.54 -6.48 1.03
C ALA A 24 -10.72 -5.75 -0.05
N SER A 25 -9.45 -5.41 0.24
CA SER A 25 -8.58 -4.57 -0.58
C SER A 25 -7.53 -5.32 -1.42
N PHE A 26 -7.49 -6.65 -1.39
CA PHE A 26 -6.52 -7.43 -2.18
C PHE A 26 -7.16 -8.31 -3.25
N GLN A 27 -8.46 -8.18 -3.47
CA GLN A 27 -9.21 -9.08 -4.35
C GLN A 27 -9.35 -8.47 -5.75
N GLY A 28 -8.28 -8.63 -6.53
CA GLY A 28 -8.26 -8.28 -7.96
C GLY A 28 -8.80 -9.38 -8.89
N PHE A 29 -8.99 -10.60 -8.42
CA PHE A 29 -9.66 -11.72 -9.12
C PHE A 29 -9.72 -12.89 -8.11
N ALA A 30 -10.87 -13.56 -7.96
CA ALA A 30 -11.02 -14.90 -7.33
C ALA A 30 -11.45 -15.08 -5.85
N VAL A 31 -12.14 -14.15 -5.19
CA VAL A 31 -12.98 -14.53 -4.03
C VAL A 31 -14.35 -13.87 -4.11
N GLN A 32 -15.30 -14.63 -4.65
CA GLN A 32 -16.72 -14.38 -4.45
C GLN A 32 -17.03 -14.54 -2.97
N GLU A 33 -17.36 -13.46 -2.26
CA GLU A 33 -18.49 -13.34 -1.33
C GLU A 33 -18.56 -11.92 -0.75
N GLN A 34 -19.73 -11.30 -0.94
CA GLN A 34 -20.18 -10.02 -0.38
C GLN A 34 -19.72 -8.74 -1.12
N ILE A 35 -20.58 -8.22 -1.99
CA ILE A 35 -20.48 -6.86 -2.55
C ILE A 35 -20.55 -5.88 -1.39
N ASN A 36 -19.42 -5.29 -1.02
CA ASN A 36 -19.40 -4.18 -0.09
C ASN A 36 -19.82 -2.92 -0.87
N GLU A 37 -21.01 -2.38 -0.58
CA GLU A 37 -21.49 -1.12 -1.20
C GLU A 37 -20.50 0.04 -0.97
N LEU A 38 -19.66 -0.07 0.07
CA LEU A 38 -18.63 0.89 0.46
C LEU A 38 -17.19 0.36 0.20
N ALA A 39 -17.01 -0.57 -0.74
CA ALA A 39 -15.69 -1.13 -1.07
C ALA A 39 -14.67 -0.03 -1.41
N PHE A 40 -15.05 0.90 -2.30
CA PHE A 40 -14.19 2.02 -2.69
C PHE A 40 -13.77 2.87 -1.49
N GLU A 41 -14.72 3.28 -0.63
CA GLU A 41 -14.44 4.14 0.52
C GLU A 41 -13.50 3.46 1.51
N THR A 42 -13.72 2.18 1.77
CA THR A 42 -12.89 1.38 2.67
C THR A 42 -11.44 1.30 2.18
N ILE A 43 -11.27 0.94 0.90
CA ILE A 43 -9.96 0.84 0.25
C ILE A 43 -9.26 2.20 0.21
N PHE A 44 -9.98 3.23 -0.25
CA PHE A 44 -9.44 4.58 -0.40
C PHE A 44 -9.01 5.17 0.94
N LEU A 45 -9.84 5.09 1.99
CA LEU A 45 -9.51 5.65 3.30
C LEU A 45 -8.34 4.93 3.96
N HIS A 46 -8.25 3.61 3.79
CA HIS A 46 -7.11 2.84 4.30
C HIS A 46 -5.80 3.30 3.63
N ASN A 47 -5.78 3.36 2.30
CA ASN A 47 -4.61 3.80 1.56
C ASN A 47 -4.28 5.29 1.79
N LEU A 48 -5.29 6.13 2.02
CA LEU A 48 -5.09 7.52 2.41
C LEU A 48 -4.42 7.63 3.77
N GLN A 49 -4.81 6.81 4.75
CA GLN A 49 -4.15 6.75 6.06
C GLN A 49 -2.67 6.38 5.91
N VAL A 50 -2.35 5.37 5.09
CA VAL A 50 -0.95 5.01 4.78
C VAL A 50 -0.22 6.18 4.12
N GLY A 51 -0.83 6.86 3.15
CA GLY A 51 -0.26 8.04 2.49
C GLY A 51 0.06 9.19 3.46
N VAL A 52 -0.82 9.46 4.43
CA VAL A 52 -0.58 10.46 5.49
C VAL A 52 0.59 10.06 6.38
N ILE A 53 0.68 8.78 6.77
CA ILE A 53 1.80 8.25 7.55
C ILE A 53 3.12 8.40 6.77
N ILE A 54 3.11 8.14 5.46
CA ILE A 54 4.27 8.34 4.59
C ILE A 54 4.75 9.80 4.60
N VAL A 55 3.83 10.76 4.44
CA VAL A 55 4.16 12.19 4.53
C VAL A 55 4.77 12.50 5.89
N ALA A 56 4.14 12.05 6.99
CA ALA A 56 4.63 12.30 8.34
C ALA A 56 6.04 11.73 8.58
N PHE A 57 6.30 10.49 8.18
CA PHE A 57 7.62 9.87 8.32
C PHE A 57 8.68 10.53 7.43
N SER A 58 8.30 10.92 6.21
CA SER A 58 9.21 11.65 5.33
C SER A 58 9.51 13.06 5.83
N LEU A 59 8.54 13.74 6.48
CA LEU A 59 8.78 15.01 7.16
C LEU A 59 9.83 14.87 8.27
N LEU A 60 9.74 13.82 9.10
CA LEU A 60 10.60 13.62 10.27
C LEU A 60 12.05 13.28 9.91
N TYR A 61 12.27 12.41 8.91
CA TYR A 61 13.60 11.84 8.64
C TYR A 61 14.02 11.91 7.17
N GLY A 62 13.26 12.59 6.30
CA GLY A 62 13.48 12.67 4.85
C GLY A 62 13.18 11.34 4.14
N ALA A 63 13.98 10.32 4.45
CA ALA A 63 13.87 8.95 3.95
C ALA A 63 12.91 8.06 4.74
N GLY A 64 12.21 8.60 5.76
CA GLY A 64 11.34 7.81 6.64
C GLY A 64 10.21 7.06 5.92
N ALA A 65 9.80 7.54 4.73
CA ALA A 65 8.84 6.85 3.87
C ALA A 65 9.25 5.42 3.50
N ILE A 66 10.55 5.12 3.41
CA ILE A 66 11.06 3.79 3.03
C ILE A 66 10.59 2.73 4.02
N PHE A 67 10.55 3.05 5.32
CA PHE A 67 10.08 2.12 6.34
C PHE A 67 8.64 1.69 6.08
N VAL A 68 7.76 2.64 5.78
CA VAL A 68 6.34 2.39 5.53
C VAL A 68 6.15 1.60 4.22
N LEU A 69 6.90 1.95 3.17
CA LEU A 69 6.87 1.23 1.89
C LEU A 69 7.33 -0.23 2.03
N VAL A 70 8.41 -0.47 2.78
CA VAL A 70 8.92 -1.83 3.03
C VAL A 70 7.95 -2.62 3.91
N TRP A 71 7.33 -1.97 4.90
CA TRP A 71 6.28 -2.59 5.71
C TRP A 71 5.11 -3.06 4.84
N ASN A 72 4.57 -2.19 3.98
CA ASN A 72 3.47 -2.52 3.08
C ASN A 72 3.87 -3.64 2.09
N ALA A 73 5.09 -3.60 1.54
CA ALA A 73 5.61 -4.68 0.70
C ALA A 73 5.70 -6.03 1.45
N SER A 74 6.00 -6.03 2.76
CA SER A 74 6.03 -7.26 3.57
C SER A 74 4.65 -7.90 3.72
N VAL A 75 3.59 -7.09 3.79
CA VAL A 75 2.19 -7.55 3.87
C VAL A 75 1.80 -8.24 2.55
N ILE A 76 2.14 -7.64 1.41
CA ILE A 76 1.96 -8.26 0.08
C ILE A 76 2.76 -9.57 -0.02
N GLY A 77 4.00 -9.60 0.50
CA GLY A 77 4.81 -10.81 0.53
C GLY A 77 4.17 -11.94 1.34
N ALA A 78 3.58 -11.62 2.50
CA ALA A 78 2.85 -12.58 3.32
C ALA A 78 1.59 -13.11 2.60
N PHE A 79 0.87 -12.25 1.87
CA PHE A 79 -0.28 -12.63 1.05
C PHE A 79 0.10 -13.64 -0.05
N LEU A 80 1.10 -13.31 -0.86
CA LEU A 80 1.59 -14.19 -1.93
C LEU A 80 2.15 -15.51 -1.37
N GLY A 81 2.81 -15.46 -0.22
CA GLY A 81 3.25 -16.66 0.51
C GLY A 81 2.09 -17.54 0.97
N GLY A 82 0.97 -16.92 1.36
CA GLY A 82 -0.28 -17.62 1.67
C GLY A 82 -0.86 -18.36 0.47
N ILE A 83 -0.92 -17.72 -0.70
CA ILE A 83 -1.34 -18.34 -1.97
C ILE A 83 -0.44 -19.53 -2.30
N ALA A 84 0.89 -19.33 -2.25
CA ALA A 84 1.86 -20.38 -2.53
C ALA A 84 1.68 -21.59 -1.60
N LYS A 85 1.47 -21.34 -0.30
CA LYS A 85 1.26 -22.40 0.70
C LYS A 85 -0.03 -23.17 0.42
N ALA A 86 -1.14 -22.48 0.13
CA ALA A 86 -2.40 -23.14 -0.19
C ALA A 86 -2.23 -24.07 -1.42
N ASP A 87 -1.59 -23.59 -2.47
CA ASP A 87 -1.36 -24.38 -3.68
C ASP A 87 -0.52 -25.64 -3.45
N VAL A 88 0.59 -25.52 -2.71
CA VAL A 88 1.44 -26.68 -2.37
C VAL A 88 0.66 -27.73 -1.58
N LEU A 89 -0.23 -27.31 -0.67
CA LEU A 89 -1.03 -28.23 0.14
C LEU A 89 -2.18 -28.89 -0.64
N HIS A 90 -2.74 -28.23 -1.65
CA HIS A 90 -3.97 -28.67 -2.32
C HIS A 90 -3.77 -29.28 -3.72
N THR A 91 -2.81 -28.79 -4.53
CA THR A 91 -2.67 -29.19 -5.94
C THR A 91 -1.23 -29.53 -6.35
N GLY A 92 -0.22 -28.96 -5.71
CA GLY A 92 1.21 -29.27 -5.92
C GLY A 92 1.84 -28.76 -7.22
N ASP A 93 1.07 -28.66 -8.33
CA ASP A 93 1.61 -28.38 -9.67
C ASP A 93 1.42 -26.93 -10.16
N ALA A 94 0.61 -26.11 -9.49
CA ALA A 94 0.21 -24.79 -10.01
C ALA A 94 0.79 -23.56 -9.27
N VAL A 95 1.70 -23.77 -8.30
CA VAL A 95 2.20 -22.71 -7.39
C VAL A 95 2.68 -21.47 -8.13
N ILE A 96 3.50 -21.64 -9.17
CA ILE A 96 4.04 -20.52 -9.95
C ILE A 96 2.93 -19.77 -10.66
N THR A 97 1.97 -20.50 -11.23
CA THR A 97 0.83 -19.93 -11.97
C THR A 97 -0.06 -19.13 -11.03
N ASN A 98 -0.45 -19.68 -9.88
CA ASN A 98 -1.39 -19.00 -8.98
C ASN A 98 -0.75 -17.85 -8.21
N VAL A 99 0.53 -17.96 -7.82
CA VAL A 99 1.28 -16.81 -7.29
C VAL A 99 1.42 -15.73 -8.37
N GLY A 100 1.69 -16.12 -9.62
CA GLY A 100 1.72 -15.20 -10.75
C GLY A 100 0.39 -14.48 -10.98
N LEU A 101 -0.72 -15.21 -10.93
CA LEU A 101 -2.07 -14.64 -10.99
C LEU A 101 -2.35 -13.70 -9.81
N GLY A 102 -1.90 -14.05 -8.60
CA GLY A 102 -2.00 -13.17 -7.42
C GLY A 102 -1.26 -11.84 -7.63
N VAL A 103 -0.04 -11.88 -8.18
CA VAL A 103 0.71 -10.67 -8.55
C VAL A 103 -0.04 -9.87 -9.63
N LEU A 104 -0.53 -10.54 -10.67
CA LEU A 104 -1.30 -9.90 -11.75
C LEU A 104 -2.61 -9.27 -11.25
N GLY A 105 -3.23 -9.83 -10.21
CA GLY A 105 -4.41 -9.24 -9.56
C GLY A 105 -4.08 -7.96 -8.79
N ILE A 106 -2.86 -7.82 -8.26
CA ILE A 106 -2.41 -6.65 -7.49
C ILE A 106 -1.93 -5.52 -8.41
N LEU A 107 -1.21 -5.86 -9.48
CA LEU A 107 -0.54 -4.86 -10.34
C LEU A 107 -1.42 -3.71 -10.85
N PRO A 108 -2.68 -3.92 -11.29
CA PRO A 108 -3.49 -2.85 -11.86
C PRO A 108 -3.75 -1.68 -10.91
N HIS A 109 -4.00 -1.93 -9.62
CA HIS A 109 -4.17 -0.88 -8.61
C HIS A 109 -2.83 -0.52 -7.94
N GLY A 110 -1.98 -1.52 -7.67
CA GLY A 110 -0.72 -1.36 -6.96
C GLY A 110 0.27 -0.41 -7.66
N ILE A 111 0.23 -0.27 -8.98
CA ILE A 111 1.05 0.74 -9.68
C ILE A 111 0.63 2.17 -9.32
N PHE A 112 -0.68 2.43 -9.18
CA PHE A 112 -1.19 3.75 -8.82
C PHE A 112 -0.94 4.04 -7.33
N GLU A 113 -1.06 3.04 -6.46
CA GLU A 113 -0.70 3.16 -5.04
C GLU A 113 0.80 3.46 -4.87
N LEU A 114 1.67 2.76 -5.58
CA LEU A 114 3.11 3.01 -5.54
C LEU A 114 3.44 4.43 -6.01
N LEU A 115 2.80 4.91 -7.08
CA LEU A 115 2.95 6.29 -7.57
C LEU A 115 2.45 7.30 -6.55
N ALA A 116 1.30 7.04 -5.92
CA ALA A 116 0.77 7.89 -4.87
C ALA A 116 1.72 7.99 -3.68
N TYR A 117 2.16 6.86 -3.16
CA TYR A 117 3.06 6.77 -2.01
C TYR A 117 4.42 7.40 -2.29
N SER A 118 4.97 7.20 -3.49
CA SER A 118 6.20 7.87 -3.92
C SER A 118 6.02 9.39 -3.99
N THR A 119 4.88 9.86 -4.51
CA THR A 119 4.56 11.28 -4.63
C THR A 119 4.33 11.93 -3.26
N ALA A 120 3.64 11.24 -2.35
CA ALA A 120 3.46 11.64 -0.96
C ALA A 120 4.79 11.71 -0.20
N ALA A 121 5.68 10.73 -0.40
CA ALA A 121 7.03 10.75 0.15
C ALA A 121 7.84 11.95 -0.37
N LEU A 122 7.76 12.27 -1.66
CA LEU A 122 8.41 13.47 -2.20
C LEU A 122 7.87 14.76 -1.56
N ALA A 123 6.56 14.88 -1.38
CA ALA A 123 5.95 16.04 -0.73
C ALA A 123 6.46 16.22 0.70
N GLY A 124 6.48 15.15 1.51
CA GLY A 124 7.02 15.18 2.87
C GLY A 124 8.52 15.49 2.90
N GLY A 125 9.30 14.89 2.00
CA GLY A 125 10.75 15.07 1.93
C GLY A 125 11.17 16.49 1.52
N ILE A 126 10.44 17.11 0.59
CA ILE A 126 10.67 18.51 0.17
C ILE A 126 10.43 19.46 1.35
N ILE A 127 9.32 19.27 2.09
CA ILE A 127 9.04 20.09 3.27
C ILE A 127 10.12 19.86 4.34
N SER A 128 10.51 18.60 4.60
CA SER A 128 11.59 18.26 5.53
C SER A 128 12.88 19.02 5.21
N GLN A 129 13.30 19.01 3.93
CA GLN A 129 14.47 19.74 3.48
C GLN A 129 14.34 21.26 3.62
N ALA A 130 13.15 21.82 3.34
CA ALA A 130 12.91 23.25 3.53
C ALA A 130 13.03 23.67 5.01
N VAL A 131 12.55 22.83 5.93
CA VAL A 131 12.69 23.05 7.38
C VAL A 131 14.15 22.97 7.82
N ILE A 132 14.88 21.94 7.39
CA ILE A 132 16.32 21.75 7.71
C ILE A 132 17.15 22.95 7.23
N ARG A 133 16.82 23.49 6.05
CA ARG A 133 17.48 24.68 5.47
C ARG A 133 17.03 26.00 6.10
N LYS A 134 16.22 25.97 7.15
CA LYS A 134 15.68 27.14 7.86
C LYS A 134 14.93 28.11 6.94
N ALA A 135 14.21 27.58 5.94
CA ALA A 135 13.45 28.40 5.01
C ALA A 135 12.20 29.04 5.65
N TYR A 136 11.73 28.55 6.80
CA TYR A 136 10.46 28.92 7.45
C TYR A 136 10.25 30.42 7.74
N GLY A 137 11.30 31.23 7.77
CA GLY A 137 11.22 32.68 7.95
C GLY A 137 11.18 33.49 6.64
N LYS A 138 11.23 32.82 5.49
CA LYS A 138 11.33 33.46 4.18
C LYS A 138 10.04 33.30 3.36
N PRO A 139 9.69 34.26 2.48
CA PRO A 139 8.46 34.19 1.69
C PRO A 139 8.39 32.94 0.79
N GLU A 140 9.53 32.39 0.39
CA GLU A 140 9.62 31.19 -0.44
C GLU A 140 9.10 29.94 0.28
N PHE A 141 9.08 29.91 1.62
CA PHE A 141 8.56 28.75 2.36
C PHE A 141 7.06 28.55 2.15
N GLY A 142 6.29 29.64 2.07
CA GLY A 142 4.87 29.57 1.74
C GLY A 142 4.65 28.97 0.34
N GLN A 143 5.50 29.34 -0.62
CA GLN A 143 5.45 28.77 -1.97
C GLN A 143 5.81 27.28 -1.96
N ILE A 144 6.84 26.87 -1.21
CA ILE A 144 7.20 25.45 -1.06
C ILE A 144 6.04 24.65 -0.47
N LEU A 145 5.38 25.15 0.58
CA LEU A 145 4.22 24.49 1.17
C LEU A 145 3.04 24.38 0.18
N TYR A 146 2.79 25.43 -0.60
CA TYR A 146 1.73 25.41 -1.60
C TYR A 146 2.03 24.40 -2.72
N ASP A 147 3.28 24.34 -3.18
CA ASP A 147 3.70 23.39 -4.21
C ASP A 147 3.68 21.95 -3.72
N THR A 148 4.07 21.70 -2.47
CA THR A 148 4.00 20.35 -1.87
C THR A 148 2.58 19.92 -1.55
N LEU A 149 1.68 20.84 -1.20
CA LEU A 149 0.24 20.56 -1.08
C LEU A 149 -0.37 20.13 -2.41
N LYS A 150 -0.04 20.80 -3.52
CA LYS A 150 -0.46 20.36 -4.87
C LYS A 150 0.13 18.99 -5.22
N LEU A 151 1.38 18.73 -4.84
CA LEU A 151 2.01 17.43 -5.04
C LEU A 151 1.30 16.32 -4.26
N PHE A 152 0.93 16.58 -3.01
CA PHE A 152 0.14 15.65 -2.21
C PHE A 152 -1.28 15.46 -2.79
N ALA A 153 -1.91 16.52 -3.31
CA ALA A 153 -3.19 16.40 -3.99
C ALA A 153 -3.11 15.45 -5.21
N TRP A 154 -2.00 15.49 -5.98
CA TRP A 154 -1.76 14.50 -7.04
C TRP A 154 -1.61 13.08 -6.49
N ALA A 155 -0.95 12.89 -5.35
CA ALA A 155 -0.88 11.59 -4.69
C ALA A 155 -2.28 11.06 -4.34
N VAL A 156 -3.17 11.91 -3.82
CA VAL A 156 -4.56 11.54 -3.53
C VAL A 156 -5.33 11.14 -4.78
N VAL A 157 -5.11 11.82 -5.92
CA VAL A 157 -5.71 11.42 -7.21
C VAL A 157 -5.25 10.02 -7.63
N PHE A 158 -3.96 9.71 -7.50
CA PHE A 158 -3.46 8.36 -7.79
C PHE A 158 -4.08 7.31 -6.87
N LEU A 159 -4.22 7.59 -5.56
CA LEU A 159 -4.93 6.68 -4.63
C LEU A 159 -6.37 6.44 -5.04
N ALA A 160 -7.09 7.47 -5.46
CA ALA A 160 -8.47 7.33 -5.92
C ALA A 160 -8.55 6.44 -7.17
N ILE A 161 -7.61 6.56 -8.12
CA ILE A 161 -7.56 5.70 -9.30
C ILE A 161 -7.29 4.24 -8.90
N GLY A 162 -6.32 3.99 -8.01
CA GLY A 162 -6.04 2.64 -7.50
C GLY A 162 -7.26 2.00 -6.86
N ALA A 163 -7.90 2.71 -5.93
CA ALA A 163 -9.10 2.25 -5.24
C ALA A 163 -10.29 2.02 -6.19
N LEU A 164 -10.43 2.82 -7.26
CA LEU A 164 -11.45 2.59 -8.30
C LEU A 164 -11.19 1.30 -9.08
N ILE A 165 -9.95 1.07 -9.51
CA ILE A 165 -9.57 -0.14 -10.25
C ILE A 165 -9.85 -1.39 -9.41
N GLU A 166 -9.51 -1.34 -8.13
CA GLU A 166 -9.65 -2.45 -7.21
C GLU A 166 -11.12 -2.73 -6.85
N SER A 167 -11.87 -1.68 -6.49
CA SER A 167 -13.30 -1.81 -6.16
C SER A 167 -14.18 -2.23 -7.35
N THR A 168 -13.74 -2.00 -8.58
CA THR A 168 -14.42 -2.50 -9.79
C THR A 168 -13.97 -3.89 -10.18
N GLY A 169 -12.69 -4.24 -9.98
CA GLY A 169 -12.18 -5.61 -10.14
C GLY A 169 -12.83 -6.61 -9.19
N ALA A 170 -13.19 -6.19 -7.98
CA ALA A 170 -13.88 -7.02 -6.98
C ALA A 170 -15.33 -7.43 -7.37
N LYS A 171 -15.90 -6.85 -8.43
CA LYS A 171 -17.29 -7.13 -8.88
C LYS A 171 -17.39 -8.12 -10.06
N ALA A 172 -16.27 -8.53 -10.65
CA ALA A 172 -16.20 -9.42 -11.81
C ALA A 172 -15.81 -10.84 -11.39
#